data_AF-A0A660RTW4-F1
#
_entry.id   AF-A0A660RTW4-F1
#
_cell.length_a   1.000
_cell.length_b   1.000
_cell.length_c   1.000
_cell.angle_alpha   90.00
_cell.angle_beta   90.00
_cell.angle_gamma   90.00
#
_symmetry.space_group_name_H-M   'P 1'
#
loop_
_entity.id
_entity.type
_entity.pdbx_description
1 polymer ?
#
loop_
_entity_poly.entity_id
_entity_poly.type
_entity_poly.pdbx_seq_one_letter_code
_entity_poly.pdbx_strand_id
1 'polypeptide(L)' 'VDHNSLKEKGLLKGKNKFVKILGEGEIDIPLIVKVNAISRAAKEKIEKAGGKIEIVKV' A
#
# COMPACT_ATOMS: atom_id res chain seq x y z
N VAL A 1 1.49 -3.46 -6.89
CA VAL A 1 0.25 -3.61 -6.10
C VAL A 1 -0.48 -2.29 -6.17
N ASP A 2 -1.64 -2.31 -6.82
CA ASP A 2 -2.23 -1.11 -7.40
C ASP A 2 -3.72 -1.04 -7.05
N HIS A 3 -4.27 0.18 -7.04
CA HIS A 3 -5.68 0.44 -6.70
C HIS A 3 -6.64 -0.45 -7.50
N ASN A 4 -6.37 -0.65 -8.80
CA ASN A 4 -7.20 -1.49 -9.67
C ASN A 4 -7.19 -2.96 -9.20
N SER A 5 -6.01 -3.51 -8.89
CA SER A 5 -5.89 -4.89 -8.40
C SER A 5 -6.56 -5.10 -7.04
N LEU A 6 -6.58 -4.10 -6.16
CA LEU A 6 -7.32 -4.18 -4.89
C LEU A 6 -8.84 -4.12 -5.11
N LYS A 7 -9.29 -3.36 -6.12
CA LYS A 7 -10.70 -3.21 -6.48
C LYS A 7 -11.24 -4.48 -7.13
N GLU A 8 -10.49 -5.06 -8.06
CA GLU A 8 -10.81 -6.34 -8.71
C GLU A 8 -10.90 -7.49 -7.70
N LYS A 9 -10.04 -7.50 -6.68
CA LYS A 9 -10.10 -8.48 -5.58
C LYS A 9 -11.24 -8.22 -4.59
N GLY A 10 -12.08 -7.20 -4.79
CA GLY A 10 -13.20 -6.88 -3.91
C GLY A 10 -12.80 -6.41 -2.51
N LEU A 11 -11.51 -6.11 -2.29
CA LEU A 11 -10.96 -5.66 -1.01
C LEU A 11 -11.30 -4.19 -0.73
N LEU A 12 -11.57 -3.41 -1.78
CA LEU A 12 -12.05 -2.04 -1.69
C LEU A 12 -13.58 -2.00 -1.74
N LYS A 13 -14.23 -1.99 -0.58
CA LYS A 13 -15.67 -1.76 -0.46
C LYS A 13 -15.97 -0.27 -0.35
N GLY A 14 -16.46 0.33 -1.44
CA GLY A 14 -17.04 1.69 -1.46
C GLY A 14 -16.42 2.66 -2.47
N LYS A 15 -16.96 3.90 -2.52
CA LYS A 15 -16.44 5.02 -3.34
C LYS A 15 -15.10 5.59 -2.82
N ASN A 16 -14.61 5.09 -1.68
CA ASN A 16 -13.40 5.58 -1.05
C ASN A 16 -12.19 5.13 -1.88
N LYS A 17 -11.71 6.05 -2.72
CA LYS A 17 -10.50 5.87 -3.55
C LYS A 17 -9.21 5.88 -2.74
N PHE A 18 -9.28 6.23 -1.45
CA PHE A 18 -8.12 6.41 -0.59
C PHE A 18 -7.66 5.07 -0.01
N VAL A 19 -6.49 4.63 -0.45
CA VAL A 19 -5.79 3.47 0.12
C VAL A 19 -4.71 3.99 1.07
N LYS A 20 -4.80 3.57 2.34
CA LYS A 20 -3.78 3.83 3.35
C LYS A 20 -3.11 2.53 3.76
N ILE A 21 -1.79 2.46 3.66
CA ILE A 21 -1.03 1.30 4.15
C ILE A 21 -0.83 1.45 5.66
N LEU A 22 -1.16 0.39 6.39
CA LEU A 22 -0.91 0.23 7.81
C LEU A 22 0.25 -0.75 8.04
N GLY A 23 0.95 -0.59 9.16
CA GLY A 23 2.19 -1.31 9.45
C GLY A 23 1.97 -2.63 10.20
N GLU A 24 0.80 -3.24 10.03
CA GLU A 24 0.44 -4.49 10.70
C GLU A 24 0.88 -5.67 9.81
N GLY A 25 1.72 -6.55 10.34
CA GLY A 25 2.40 -7.61 9.58
C GLY A 25 3.85 -7.29 9.20
N GLU A 26 4.58 -8.31 8.78
CA GLU A 26 5.97 -8.24 8.31
C GLU A 26 5.98 -8.42 6.79
N ILE A 27 6.87 -7.70 6.12
CA ILE A 27 7.01 -7.78 4.67
C ILE A 27 8.47 -8.17 4.42
N ASP A 28 8.68 -9.33 3.79
CA ASP A 28 10.01 -9.87 3.49
C ASP A 28 10.35 -9.77 2.01
N ILE A 29 9.35 -9.37 1.20
CA ILE A 29 9.42 -9.36 -0.25
C ILE A 29 9.49 -7.90 -0.72
N PRO A 30 10.48 -7.53 -1.56
CA PRO A 30 10.55 -6.21 -2.16
C PRO A 30 9.42 -6.06 -3.17
N LEU A 31 8.44 -5.21 -2.87
CA LEU A 31 7.29 -4.97 -3.72
C LEU A 31 7.00 -3.48 -3.90
N ILE A 32 6.47 -3.15 -5.07
CA ILE A 32 6.14 -1.78 -5.47
C ILE A 32 4.65 -1.55 -5.18
N VAL A 33 4.35 -0.61 -4.29
CA VAL A 33 2.97 -0.32 -3.86
C VAL A 33 2.59 1.10 -4.23
N LYS A 34 1.48 1.24 -4.98
CA LYS A 34 0.89 2.53 -5.35
C LYS A 34 -0.31 2.83 -4.47
N VAL A 35 -0.19 3.81 -3.57
CA VAL A 35 -1.23 4.15 -2.57
C VAL A 35 -1.34 5.66 -2.33
N ASN A 36 -2.38 6.10 -1.63
CA ASN A 36 -2.58 7.53 -1.35
C ASN A 36 -1.90 7.97 -0.06
N ALA A 37 -1.79 7.07 0.93
CA ALA A 37 -1.14 7.36 2.20
C ALA A 37 -0.45 6.11 2.79
N ILE A 38 0.55 6.34 3.64
CA ILE A 38 1.27 5.29 4.35
C ILE A 38 1.52 5.72 5.80
N SER A 39 1.44 4.80 6.75
CA SER A 39 1.82 5.05 8.14
C SER A 39 3.35 4.98 8.33
N ARG A 40 3.88 5.64 9.37
CA ARG A 40 5.33 5.58 9.68
C ARG A 40 5.85 4.15 9.81
N ALA A 41 5.15 3.32 10.60
CA ALA A 41 5.51 1.93 10.81
C ALA A 41 5.51 1.10 9.51
N ALA A 42 4.56 1.37 8.58
CA ALA A 42 4.56 0.70 7.29
C ALA A 42 5.71 1.15 6.39
N LYS A 43 6.04 2.44 6.39
CA LYS A 43 7.14 3.00 5.60
C LYS A 43 8.47 2.33 5.98
N GLU A 44 8.75 2.27 7.29
CA GLU A 44 9.97 1.65 7.82
C GLU A 44 10.08 0.18 7.46
N LYS A 45 8.96 -0.57 7.53
CA LYS A 45 8.94 -1.98 7.16
C LYS A 45 9.14 -2.20 5.67
N ILE A 46 8.50 -1.40 4.82
CA ILE A 46 8.67 -1.52 3.36
C ILE A 46 10.08 -1.11 2.93
N GLU A 47 10.66 -0.08 3.53
CA GLU A 47 12.07 0.29 3.31
C GLU A 47 13.03 -0.82 3.76
N LYS A 48 12.78 -1.46 4.91
CA LYS A 48 13.55 -2.61 5.39
C LYS A 48 13.49 -3.82 4.45
N ALA A 49 12.33 -4.06 3.84
CA ALA A 49 12.14 -5.13 2.88
C ALA A 49 12.65 -4.80 1.47
N GLY A 50 13.22 -3.62 1.25
CA GLY A 50 13.67 -3.17 -0.07
C GLY A 50 12.54 -2.85 -1.05
N GLY A 51 11.31 -2.62 -0.56
CA GLY A 51 10.16 -2.25 -1.38
C GLY A 51 10.13 -0.77 -1.75
N LYS A 52 9.32 -0.42 -2.76
CA LYS A 52 9.11 0.97 -3.20
C LYS A 52 7.68 1.41 -2.97
N ILE A 53 7.51 2.64 -2.50
CA ILE A 53 6.20 3.25 -2.24
C ILE A 53 6.03 4.42 -3.21
N GLU A 54 4.99 4.35 -4.03
CA GLU A 54 4.59 5.42 -4.93
C GLU A 54 3.29 6.03 -4.41
N ILE A 55 3.38 7.29 -3.96
CA ILE A 55 2.22 8.02 -3.44
C ILE A 55 1.47 8.63 -4.62
N VAL A 56 0.36 8.00 -5.02
CA VAL A 56 -0.49 8.52 -6.09
C VAL A 56 -1.48 9.51 -5.47
N LYS A 57 -1.31 10.79 -5.79
CA LYS A 57 -2.34 11.80 -5.52
C LYS A 57 -3.41 11.68 -6.60
N VAL A 58 -4.63 11.34 -6.19
CA VAL A 58 -5.85 11.39 -7.02
C VAL A 58 -6.80 12.45 -6.47
#